data_AF-A0A3D0XV84-F1
#
_entry.id   AF-A0A3D0XV84-F1
#
_cell.length_a   1.000
_cell.length_b   1.000
_cell.length_c   1.000
_cell.angle_alpha   90.00
_cell.angle_beta   90.00
_cell.angle_gamma   90.00
#
_symmetry.space_group_name_H-M   'P 1'
#
loop_
_entity.id
_entity.type
_entity.pdbx_description
1 polymer ?
#
loop_
_entity_poly.entity_id
_entity_poly.type
_entity_poly.pdbx_seq_one_letter_code
_entity_poly.pdbx_strand_id
1 'polypeptide(L)'
;MDEAPEIIRQFIGYLQTIKGKSPKTVEEYYLDLRTFFRYLKQRKDPKLADKPLSEISISDVNLDLIKSVTLTQVYEYMNYLTEVRKNGPSARSRKCCSLRAFFNFLTNKLHLLEQNPIRELESPKIKKSLPKYLTLDQSINLLKQVDGPYKERDYCILMLFLNCGMRLSELVSININDIRRG
;
A
#
# COMPACT_ATOMS: atom_id res chain seq x y z
N MET A 1 -4.58 -13.81 6.76
CA MET A 1 -4.45 -13.83 5.27
C MET A 1 -5.20 -15.04 4.74
N ASP A 2 -6.40 -15.27 5.27
CA ASP A 2 -6.86 -16.65 5.44
C ASP A 2 -7.46 -17.19 4.13
N GLU A 3 -8.01 -16.28 3.32
CA GLU A 3 -8.49 -16.54 1.97
C GLU A 3 -7.38 -16.54 0.89
N ALA A 4 -6.10 -16.32 1.24
CA ALA A 4 -5.05 -16.23 0.23
C ALA A 4 -4.88 -17.59 -0.50
N PRO A 5 -5.08 -17.67 -1.83
CA PRO A 5 -4.78 -18.87 -2.61
C PRO A 5 -3.27 -19.11 -2.64
N GLU A 6 -2.86 -20.33 -2.96
CA GLU A 6 -1.45 -20.75 -2.93
C GLU A 6 -0.53 -19.82 -3.74
N ILE A 7 -0.93 -19.44 -4.95
CA ILE A 7 -0.13 -18.56 -5.82
C ILE A 7 0.13 -17.19 -5.17
N ILE A 8 -0.86 -16.65 -4.43
CA ILE A 8 -0.70 -15.40 -3.69
C ILE A 8 0.17 -15.62 -2.44
N ARG A 9 0.03 -16.76 -1.75
CA ARG A 9 0.89 -17.14 -0.60
C ARG A 9 2.36 -17.24 -1.00
N GLN A 10 2.65 -17.83 -2.16
CA GLN A 10 4.01 -17.89 -2.71
C GLN A 10 4.57 -16.49 -2.97
N PHE A 11 3.77 -15.59 -3.54
CA PHE A 11 4.19 -14.20 -3.78
C PHE A 11 4.49 -13.43 -2.48
N ILE A 12 3.58 -13.46 -1.51
CA ILE A 12 3.77 -12.73 -0.24
C ILE A 12 4.91 -13.35 0.59
N GLY A 13 5.09 -14.67 0.54
CA GLY A 13 6.24 -15.36 1.13
C GLY A 13 7.57 -14.94 0.50
N TYR A 14 7.60 -14.76 -0.82
CA TYR A 14 8.74 -14.19 -1.53
C TYR A 14 9.02 -12.73 -1.12
N LEU A 15 7.97 -11.90 -0.98
CA LEU A 15 8.15 -10.52 -0.52
C LEU A 15 8.74 -10.44 0.89
N GLN A 16 8.26 -11.28 1.80
CA GLN A 16 8.71 -11.29 3.19
C GLN A 16 10.13 -11.85 3.31
N THR A 17 10.35 -13.05 2.77
CA THR A 17 11.57 -13.83 3.02
C THR A 17 12.72 -13.40 2.13
N ILE A 18 12.46 -13.15 0.84
CA ILE A 18 13.51 -12.87 -0.15
C ILE A 18 13.71 -11.37 -0.34
N LYS A 19 12.63 -10.57 -0.31
CA LYS A 19 12.72 -9.11 -0.44
C LYS A 19 12.79 -8.37 0.90
N GLY A 20 12.75 -9.08 2.03
CA GLY A 20 12.87 -8.49 3.37
C GLY A 20 11.82 -7.42 3.65
N LYS A 21 10.63 -7.50 3.04
CA LYS A 21 9.58 -6.51 3.25
C LYS A 21 8.97 -6.68 4.64
N SER A 22 8.63 -5.55 5.28
CA SER A 22 7.98 -5.58 6.60
C SER A 22 6.62 -6.28 6.53
N PRO A 23 6.14 -6.88 7.64
CA PRO A 23 4.84 -7.56 7.66
C PRO A 23 3.69 -6.67 7.18
N LYS A 24 3.70 -5.39 7.58
CA LYS A 24 2.72 -4.40 7.14
C LYS A 24 2.76 -4.15 5.64
N THR A 25 3.96 -4.03 5.05
CA THR A 25 4.07 -3.90 3.60
C THR A 25 3.54 -5.15 2.91
N VAL A 26 3.89 -6.36 3.37
CA VAL A 26 3.40 -7.62 2.80
C VAL A 26 1.86 -7.68 2.84
N GLU A 27 1.26 -7.28 3.96
CA GLU A 27 -0.18 -7.18 4.12
C GLU A 27 -0.82 -6.20 3.11
N GLU A 28 -0.23 -5.02 2.90
CA GLU A 28 -0.72 -4.06 1.91
C GLU A 28 -0.74 -4.64 0.48
N TYR A 29 0.31 -5.37 0.09
CA TYR A 29 0.35 -6.08 -1.21
C TYR A 29 -0.77 -7.13 -1.28
N TYR A 30 -0.98 -7.92 -0.23
CA TYR A 30 -2.08 -8.89 -0.17
C TYR A 30 -3.44 -8.22 -0.31
N LEU A 31 -3.71 -7.14 0.43
CA LEU A 31 -4.97 -6.41 0.39
C LEU A 31 -5.25 -5.81 -1.00
N ASP A 32 -4.22 -5.31 -1.68
CA ASP A 32 -4.32 -4.79 -3.03
C ASP A 32 -4.68 -5.89 -4.03
N LEU A 33 -4.00 -7.04 -3.97
CA LEU A 33 -4.31 -8.20 -4.82
C LEU A 33 -5.70 -8.76 -4.54
N ARG A 34 -6.08 -8.87 -3.27
CA ARG A 34 -7.41 -9.32 -2.86
C ARG A 34 -8.50 -8.43 -3.44
N THR A 35 -8.31 -7.11 -3.37
CA THR A 35 -9.26 -6.17 -3.95
C THR A 35 -9.39 -6.34 -5.46
N PHE A 36 -8.26 -6.53 -6.15
CA PHE A 36 -8.24 -6.72 -7.61
C PHE A 36 -8.95 -8.01 -8.03
N PHE A 37 -8.63 -9.15 -7.41
CA PHE A 37 -9.24 -10.43 -7.79
C PHE A 37 -10.72 -10.48 -7.44
N ARG A 38 -11.15 -9.86 -6.34
CA ARG A 38 -12.59 -9.68 -6.03
C ARG A 38 -13.30 -8.92 -7.14
N TYR A 39 -12.71 -7.82 -7.59
CA TYR A 39 -13.24 -7.02 -8.70
C TYR A 39 -13.30 -7.83 -10.01
N LEU A 40 -12.22 -8.54 -10.33
CA LEU A 40 -12.15 -9.34 -11.55
C LEU A 40 -13.23 -10.44 -11.56
N LYS A 41 -13.41 -11.15 -10.45
CA LYS A 41 -14.46 -12.17 -10.29
C LYS A 41 -15.85 -11.57 -10.43
N GLN A 42 -16.12 -10.45 -9.77
CA GLN A 42 -17.40 -9.74 -9.89
C GLN A 42 -17.73 -9.35 -11.34
N ARG A 43 -16.71 -8.96 -12.11
CA ARG A 43 -16.89 -8.57 -13.53
C ARG A 43 -17.07 -9.76 -14.47
N LYS A 44 -16.47 -10.91 -14.17
CA LYS A 44 -16.52 -12.10 -15.03
C LYS A 44 -17.69 -13.03 -14.73
N ASP A 45 -18.19 -13.06 -13.50
CA ASP A 45 -19.30 -13.94 -13.09
C ASP A 45 -20.58 -13.14 -12.84
N PRO A 46 -21.60 -13.27 -13.71
CA PRO A 46 -22.91 -12.62 -13.52
C PRO A 46 -23.56 -12.90 -12.16
N LYS A 47 -23.29 -14.06 -11.54
CA LYS A 47 -23.84 -14.42 -10.22
C LYS A 47 -23.24 -13.58 -9.08
N LEU A 48 -22.13 -12.91 -9.33
CA LEU A 48 -21.44 -12.07 -8.36
C LEU A 48 -21.70 -10.58 -8.59
N ALA A 49 -22.38 -10.20 -9.67
CA ALA A 49 -22.54 -8.80 -10.08
C ALA A 49 -23.10 -7.91 -8.96
N ASP A 50 -24.15 -8.38 -8.27
CA ASP A 50 -24.82 -7.62 -7.21
C ASP A 50 -24.21 -7.82 -5.82
N LYS A 51 -23.23 -8.72 -5.67
CA LYS A 51 -22.63 -8.99 -4.37
C LYS A 51 -21.62 -7.91 -4.00
N PRO A 52 -21.59 -7.45 -2.74
CA PRO A 52 -20.55 -6.54 -2.30
C PRO A 52 -19.19 -7.24 -2.36
N LEU A 53 -18.15 -6.51 -2.79
CA LEU A 53 -16.80 -7.05 -2.95
C LEU A 53 -16.24 -7.69 -1.68
N SER A 54 -16.67 -7.25 -0.49
CA SER A 54 -16.27 -7.83 0.79
C SER A 54 -16.67 -9.30 0.94
N GLU A 55 -17.76 -9.73 0.30
CA GLU A 55 -18.30 -11.09 0.38
C GLU A 55 -17.75 -12.04 -0.69
N ILE A 56 -17.01 -11.51 -1.67
CA ILE A 56 -16.41 -12.33 -2.72
C ILE A 56 -15.10 -12.92 -2.19
N SER A 57 -15.06 -14.23 -1.98
CA SER A 57 -13.81 -14.94 -1.65
C SER A 57 -12.86 -14.98 -2.84
N ILE A 58 -11.56 -14.97 -2.56
CA ILE A 58 -10.47 -15.17 -3.53
C ILE A 58 -9.75 -16.51 -3.37
N SER A 59 -10.22 -17.39 -2.48
CA SER A 59 -9.56 -18.67 -2.16
C SER A 59 -9.46 -19.62 -3.36
N ASP A 60 -10.36 -19.48 -4.31
CA ASP A 60 -10.50 -20.24 -5.57
C ASP A 60 -9.80 -19.57 -6.77
N VAL A 61 -9.11 -18.44 -6.57
CA VAL A 61 -8.32 -17.82 -7.64
C VAL A 61 -7.17 -18.76 -8.02
N ASN A 62 -7.23 -19.27 -9.24
CA ASN A 62 -6.28 -20.23 -9.80
C ASN A 62 -5.45 -19.61 -10.94
N LEU A 63 -4.50 -20.39 -11.46
CA LEU A 63 -3.62 -19.94 -12.54
C LEU A 63 -4.37 -19.60 -13.82
N ASP A 64 -5.48 -20.30 -14.14
CA ASP A 64 -6.27 -20.05 -15.35
C ASP A 64 -6.94 -18.68 -15.31
N LEU A 65 -7.54 -18.31 -14.17
CA LEU A 65 -8.08 -16.97 -13.98
C LEU A 65 -6.98 -15.91 -14.13
N ILE A 66 -5.80 -16.13 -13.56
CA ILE A 66 -4.67 -15.21 -13.64
C ILE A 66 -4.18 -15.07 -15.10
N LYS A 67 -4.06 -16.17 -15.84
CA LYS A 67 -3.69 -16.18 -17.27
C LYS A 67 -4.71 -15.47 -18.15
N SER A 68 -5.99 -15.51 -17.75
CA SER A 68 -7.09 -14.84 -18.47
C SER A 68 -7.18 -13.32 -18.23
N VAL A 69 -6.27 -12.75 -17.42
CA VAL A 69 -6.23 -11.31 -17.15
C VAL A 69 -5.70 -10.58 -18.38
N THR A 70 -6.43 -9.56 -18.81
CA THR A 70 -6.02 -8.68 -19.91
C THR A 70 -5.67 -7.28 -19.41
N LEU A 71 -4.87 -6.56 -20.21
CA LEU A 71 -4.56 -5.16 -19.94
C LEU A 71 -5.82 -4.29 -19.85
N THR A 72 -6.83 -4.55 -20.69
CA THR A 72 -8.13 -3.87 -20.68
C THR A 72 -8.84 -4.02 -19.33
N GLN A 73 -8.90 -5.23 -18.76
CA GLN A 73 -9.52 -5.47 -17.46
C GLN A 73 -8.82 -4.72 -16.32
N VAL A 74 -7.52 -4.50 -16.46
CA VAL A 74 -6.73 -3.77 -15.48
C VAL A 74 -6.96 -2.26 -15.61
N TYR A 75 -7.13 -1.73 -16.82
CA TYR A 75 -7.58 -0.36 -17.02
C TYR A 75 -9.02 -0.14 -16.50
N GLU A 76 -9.93 -1.09 -16.72
CA GLU A 76 -11.28 -1.05 -16.14
C GLU A 76 -11.23 -1.04 -14.60
N TYR A 77 -10.34 -1.84 -14.00
CA TYR A 77 -10.11 -1.80 -12.57
C TYR A 77 -9.59 -0.43 -12.09
N MET A 78 -8.68 0.19 -12.84
CA MET A 78 -8.21 1.55 -12.52
C MET A 78 -9.33 2.59 -12.58
N ASN A 79 -10.23 2.47 -13.56
CA ASN A 79 -11.43 3.30 -13.65
C ASN A 79 -12.36 3.06 -12.46
N TYR A 80 -12.60 1.80 -12.10
CA TYR A 80 -13.38 1.43 -10.91
C TYR A 80 -12.80 2.02 -9.61
N LEU A 81 -11.47 1.97 -9.43
CA LEU A 81 -10.81 2.58 -8.28
C LEU A 81 -11.02 4.11 -8.22
N THR A 82 -11.20 4.73 -9.37
CA THR A 82 -11.40 6.19 -9.49
C THR A 82 -12.86 6.56 -9.24
N GLU A 83 -13.77 5.94 -9.99
CA GLU A 83 -15.17 6.35 -10.03
C GLU A 83 -15.98 5.82 -8.86
N VAL A 84 -15.71 4.58 -8.42
CA VAL A 84 -16.51 3.92 -7.38
C VAL A 84 -15.83 4.01 -6.02
N ARG A 85 -14.54 3.68 -5.94
CA ARG A 85 -13.79 3.71 -4.67
C ARG A 85 -13.31 5.11 -4.28
N LYS A 86 -13.37 6.08 -5.20
CA LYS A 86 -12.88 7.46 -5.02
C LYS A 86 -11.43 7.52 -4.53
N ASN A 87 -10.59 6.57 -4.99
CA ASN A 87 -9.18 6.53 -4.61
C ASN A 87 -8.39 7.67 -5.25
N GLY A 88 -7.65 8.41 -4.44
CA GLY A 88 -6.69 9.41 -4.94
C GLY A 88 -5.54 8.81 -5.78
N PRO A 89 -4.80 9.65 -6.53
CA PRO A 89 -3.70 9.21 -7.41
C PRO A 89 -2.66 8.32 -6.72
N SER A 90 -2.24 8.67 -5.50
CA SER A 90 -1.24 7.89 -4.75
C SER A 90 -1.73 6.49 -4.41
N ALA A 91 -3.01 6.35 -4.04
CA ALA A 91 -3.59 5.04 -3.71
C ALA A 91 -3.74 4.16 -4.96
N ARG A 92 -4.12 4.73 -6.11
CA ARG A 92 -4.19 4.02 -7.39
C ARG A 92 -2.80 3.60 -7.88
N SER A 93 -1.79 4.48 -7.75
CA SER A 93 -0.41 4.17 -8.10
C SER A 93 0.15 3.03 -7.25
N ARG A 94 -0.09 3.02 -5.93
CA ARG A 94 0.31 1.90 -5.06
C ARG A 94 -0.32 0.58 -5.52
N LYS A 95 -1.62 0.57 -5.81
CA LYS A 95 -2.33 -0.61 -6.34
C LYS A 95 -1.73 -1.08 -7.69
N CYS A 96 -1.37 -0.14 -8.57
CA CYS A 96 -0.66 -0.43 -9.81
C CYS A 96 0.68 -1.13 -9.55
N CYS A 97 1.48 -0.61 -8.61
CA CYS A 97 2.75 -1.21 -8.22
C CYS A 97 2.59 -2.62 -7.64
N SER A 98 1.55 -2.84 -6.81
CA SER A 98 1.23 -4.16 -6.27
C SER A 98 0.92 -5.18 -7.37
N LEU A 99 0.10 -4.79 -8.35
CA LEU A 99 -0.19 -5.63 -9.52
C LEU A 99 1.07 -5.92 -10.34
N ARG A 100 1.84 -4.89 -10.69
CA ARG A 100 3.09 -5.07 -11.45
C ARG A 100 4.06 -6.02 -10.75
N ALA A 101 4.26 -5.86 -9.44
CA ALA A 101 5.13 -6.72 -8.67
C ALA A 101 4.66 -8.19 -8.71
N PHE A 102 3.35 -8.41 -8.59
CA PHE A 102 2.75 -9.75 -8.63
C PHE A 102 2.92 -10.41 -10.01
N PHE A 103 2.51 -9.75 -11.09
CA PHE A 103 2.66 -10.34 -12.44
C PHE A 103 4.12 -10.48 -12.87
N ASN A 104 5.02 -9.58 -12.44
CA ASN A 104 6.45 -9.74 -12.63
C ASN A 104 7.02 -10.95 -11.86
N PHE A 105 6.52 -11.21 -10.65
CA PHE A 105 6.90 -12.40 -9.90
C PHE A 105 6.46 -13.68 -10.62
N LEU A 106 5.21 -13.73 -11.09
CA LEU A 106 4.70 -14.90 -11.82
C LEU A 106 5.43 -15.16 -13.14
N THR A 107 5.81 -14.10 -13.85
CA THR A 107 6.48 -14.21 -15.16
C THR A 107 7.98 -14.49 -15.00
N ASN A 108 8.67 -13.75 -14.12
CA ASN A 108 10.13 -13.71 -14.08
C ASN A 108 10.74 -14.55 -12.94
N LYS A 109 9.93 -15.04 -11.98
CA LYS A 109 10.42 -15.85 -10.84
C LYS A 109 9.85 -17.25 -10.84
N LEU A 110 8.54 -17.38 -11.03
CA LEU A 110 7.90 -18.70 -11.11
C LEU A 110 7.76 -19.24 -12.53
N HIS A 111 7.95 -18.39 -13.55
CA HIS A 111 7.80 -18.76 -14.96
C HIS A 111 6.45 -19.44 -15.30
N LEU A 112 5.38 -19.06 -14.57
CA LEU A 112 4.03 -19.59 -14.77
C LEU A 112 3.26 -18.88 -15.88
N LEU A 113 3.74 -17.71 -16.28
CA LEU A 113 3.23 -16.91 -17.39
C LEU A 113 4.35 -16.75 -18.42
N GLU A 114 4.03 -17.01 -19.70
CA GLU A 114 4.97 -16.79 -20.80
C GLU A 114 5.24 -15.29 -21.01
N GLN A 115 4.20 -14.48 -20.86
CA GLN A 115 4.28 -13.02 -20.99
C GLN A 115 3.49 -12.34 -19.88
N ASN A 116 3.98 -11.19 -19.41
CA ASN A 116 3.30 -10.38 -18.42
C ASN A 116 2.13 -9.61 -19.09
N PRO A 117 0.85 -9.89 -18.75
CA PRO A 117 -0.31 -9.27 -19.40
C PRO A 117 -0.46 -7.78 -19.11
N ILE A 118 0.26 -7.26 -18.10
CA ILE A 118 0.21 -5.85 -17.68
C ILE A 118 1.55 -5.14 -17.87
N ARG A 119 2.42 -5.66 -18.74
CA ARG A 119 3.73 -5.04 -19.03
C ARG A 119 3.61 -3.59 -19.45
N GLU A 120 2.64 -3.30 -20.32
CA GLU A 120 2.36 -1.96 -20.88
C GLU A 120 1.37 -1.14 -20.03
N LEU A 121 1.07 -1.58 -18.80
CA LEU A 121 0.20 -0.81 -17.92
C LEU A 121 0.89 0.49 -17.53
N GLU A 122 0.25 1.63 -17.79
CA GLU A 122 0.72 2.93 -17.32
C GLU A 122 0.24 3.23 -15.88
N SER A 123 1.03 4.00 -15.13
CA SER A 123 0.63 4.44 -13.79
C SER A 123 0.00 5.83 -13.82
N PRO A 124 -1.00 6.10 -12.96
CA PRO A 124 -1.54 7.44 -12.81
C PRO A 124 -0.42 8.45 -12.49
N LYS A 125 -0.37 9.56 -13.22
CA LYS A 125 0.55 10.67 -12.91
C LYS A 125 0.23 11.23 -11.54
N ILE A 126 1.14 11.03 -10.58
CA ILE A 126 1.06 11.67 -9.27
C ILE A 126 1.63 13.08 -9.43
N LYS A 127 0.80 14.11 -9.28
CA LYS A 127 1.32 15.48 -9.14
C LYS A 127 2.14 15.54 -7.86
N LYS A 128 3.44 15.84 -7.97
CA LYS A 128 4.28 16.11 -6.81
C LYS A 128 3.81 17.42 -6.18
N SER A 129 3.16 17.35 -5.03
CA SER A 129 2.97 18.53 -4.18
C SER A 129 4.27 18.75 -3.41
N LEU A 130 4.74 19.99 -3.34
CA LEU A 130 5.83 20.33 -2.44
C LEU A 130 5.39 20.01 -0.99
N PRO A 131 6.27 19.45 -0.15
CA PRO A 131 5.98 19.29 1.27
C PRO A 131 5.60 20.65 1.85
N LYS A 132 4.49 20.69 2.60
CA LYS A 132 4.20 21.86 3.42
C LYS A 132 5.14 21.84 4.61
N TYR A 133 5.94 22.88 4.76
CA TYR A 133 6.83 23.06 5.91
C TYR A 133 6.31 24.20 6.78
N LEU A 134 6.63 24.15 8.07
CA LEU A 134 6.38 25.26 8.98
C LEU A 134 7.47 26.30 8.81
N THR A 135 7.09 27.58 8.76
CA THR A 135 8.06 28.67 8.92
C THR A 135 8.60 28.70 10.35
N LEU A 136 9.69 29.43 10.58
CA LEU A 136 10.22 29.63 11.93
C LEU A 136 9.16 30.20 12.88
N ASP A 137 8.43 31.23 12.44
CA ASP A 137 7.38 31.86 13.25
C ASP A 137 6.22 30.89 13.56
N GLN A 138 5.81 30.08 12.58
CA GLN A 138 4.79 29.05 12.79
C GLN A 138 5.27 27.99 13.78
N SER A 139 6.54 27.61 13.74
CA SER A 139 7.16 26.66 14.66
C SER A 139 7.23 27.21 16.08
N ILE A 140 7.63 28.48 16.24
CA ILE A 140 7.64 29.17 17.53
C ILE A 140 6.21 29.29 18.08
N ASN A 141 5.25 29.65 17.23
CA ASN A 141 3.86 29.76 17.65
C ASN A 141 3.30 28.40 18.08
N LEU A 142 3.60 27.33 17.34
CA LEU A 142 3.20 25.96 17.69
C LEU A 142 3.71 25.57 19.08
N LEU A 143 4.98 25.86 19.38
CA LEU A 143 5.58 25.56 20.69
C LEU A 143 4.95 26.39 21.83
N LYS A 144 4.51 27.62 21.56
CA LYS A 144 3.83 28.49 22.56
C LYS A 144 2.41 28.04 22.91
N GLN A 145 1.76 27.27 22.04
CA GLN A 145 0.39 26.79 22.25
C GLN A 145 0.34 25.49 23.05
N VAL A 146 1.48 24.94 23.48
CA VAL A 146 1.52 23.70 24.27
C VAL A 146 1.06 24.00 25.71
N ASP A 147 -0.03 23.38 26.12
CA ASP A 147 -0.63 23.52 27.45
C ASP A 147 -1.22 22.18 27.94
N GLY A 148 -1.68 22.14 29.19
CA GLY A 148 -2.30 20.98 29.81
C GLY A 148 -1.34 20.15 30.68
N PRO A 149 -1.83 19.00 31.21
CA PRO A 149 -1.11 18.22 32.22
C PRO A 149 0.15 17.50 31.70
N TYR A 150 0.34 17.43 30.38
CA TYR A 150 1.49 16.77 29.75
C TYR A 150 2.35 17.75 28.93
N LYS A 151 2.26 19.05 29.20
CA LYS A 151 2.88 20.11 28.40
C LYS A 151 4.39 19.93 28.24
N GLU A 152 5.13 19.49 29.25
CA GLU A 152 6.59 19.30 29.16
C GLU A 152 6.94 18.18 28.17
N ARG A 153 6.16 17.08 28.19
CA ARG A 153 6.32 15.95 27.26
C ARG A 153 6.00 16.40 25.84
N ASP A 154 4.86 17.04 25.64
CA ASP A 154 4.37 17.42 24.31
C ASP A 154 5.30 18.49 23.69
N TYR A 155 5.81 19.41 24.51
CA TYR A 155 6.83 20.37 24.11
C TYR A 155 8.12 19.67 23.65
N CYS A 156 8.61 18.69 24.42
CA CYS A 156 9.79 17.91 24.06
C CYS A 156 9.60 17.14 22.74
N ILE A 157 8.43 16.52 22.54
CA ILE A 157 8.09 15.81 21.30
C ILE A 157 8.14 16.77 20.10
N LEU A 158 7.51 17.94 20.21
CA LEU A 158 7.54 18.94 19.15
C LEU A 158 8.94 19.47 18.88
N MET A 159 9.74 19.72 19.92
CA MET A 159 11.14 20.14 19.78
C MET A 159 11.98 19.11 19.04
N LEU A 160 11.83 17.81 19.36
CA LEU A 160 12.54 16.74 18.65
C LEU A 160 12.12 16.67 17.18
N PHE A 161 10.83 16.80 16.87
CA PHE A 161 10.37 16.84 15.48
C PHE A 161 10.93 18.04 14.71
N LEU A 162 10.91 19.23 15.31
CA LEU A 162 11.33 20.47 14.67
C LEU A 162 12.86 20.53 14.45
N ASN A 163 13.66 19.95 15.35
CA ASN A 163 15.11 20.10 15.33
C ASN A 163 15.87 18.86 14.81
N CYS A 164 15.34 17.65 15.01
CA CYS A 164 16.04 16.42 14.64
C CYS A 164 15.56 15.82 13.32
N GLY A 165 14.45 16.32 12.74
CA GLY A 165 13.92 15.84 11.46
C GLY A 165 13.50 14.35 11.48
N MET A 166 13.27 13.80 12.68
CA MET A 166 12.96 12.39 12.86
C MET A 166 11.51 12.04 12.52
N ARG A 167 11.28 10.77 12.17
CA ARG A 167 9.95 10.22 11.93
C ARG A 167 9.27 9.87 13.26
N LEU A 168 7.93 9.86 13.25
CA LEU A 168 7.15 9.45 14.42
C LEU A 168 7.57 8.08 14.97
N SER A 169 7.86 7.11 14.09
CA SER A 169 8.31 5.78 14.51
C SER A 169 9.66 5.80 15.21
N GLU A 170 10.55 6.72 14.82
CA GLU A 170 11.85 6.90 15.47
C GLU A 170 11.66 7.53 16.85
N LEU A 171 10.83 8.58 16.95
CA LEU A 171 10.53 9.26 18.21
C LEU A 171 9.93 8.33 19.28
N VAL A 172 8.95 7.49 18.92
CA VAL A 172 8.34 6.55 19.88
C VAL A 172 9.27 5.38 20.26
N SER A 173 10.37 5.20 19.54
CA SER A 173 11.34 4.13 19.80
C SER A 173 12.55 4.60 20.62
N ILE A 174 12.62 5.90 20.96
CA ILE A 174 13.73 6.46 21.75
C ILE A 174 13.72 5.88 23.16
N ASN A 175 14.87 5.38 23.59
CA ASN A 175 15.13 4.97 24.96
C ASN A 175 16.08 5.94 25.65
N ILE A 176 16.06 5.95 26.99
CA ILE A 176 16.95 6.82 27.79
C ILE A 176 18.42 6.58 27.44
N ASN A 177 18.78 5.33 27.10
CA ASN A 177 20.15 4.96 26.72
C ASN A 177 20.62 5.55 25.37
N ASP A 178 19.69 6.01 24.53
CA ASP A 178 20.02 6.67 23.27
C ASP A 178 20.46 8.13 23.48
N ILE A 179 20.20 8.69 24.66
CA ILE A 179 20.53 10.07 25.01
C ILE A 179 21.85 10.10 25.78
N ARG A 180 22.90 10.58 25.11
CA ARG A 180 24.19 10.84 25.77
C ARG A 180 24.19 12.25 26.35
N ARG A 181 24.57 12.39 27.62
CA ARG A 181 24.97 13.68 28.16
C ARG A 181 26.34 14.00 27.58
N GLY A 182 26.42 15.11 26.84
CA GLY A 182 27.70 15.69 26.39
C GLY A 182 28.52 16.21 27.56
#